data_AF-A0A7S1J0Z3-F1
#
_entry.id   AF-A0A7S1J0Z3-F1
#
_cell.length_a   1.000
_cell.length_b   1.000
_cell.length_c   1.000
_cell.angle_alpha   90.00
_cell.angle_beta   90.00
_cell.angle_gamma   90.00
#
_symmetry.space_group_name_H-M   'P 1'
#
loop_
_entity.id
_entity.type
_entity.pdbx_description
1 polymer ?
#
loop_
_entity_poly.entity_id
_entity_poly.type
_entity_poly.pdbx_seq_one_letter_code
_entity_poly.pdbx_strand_id
1 'polypeptide(L)'
;RTGEFAIICMLIYIVIQRQMLPRTDELSFEIPTPDTLVPFIDTWCKILIYNLLVWLMGFYAFFHLFLNILSEVLHFGDRLFYMDFWNATSIDHFWRAWSIPGHRWMLRHVYGPLVKFGYSRSQASGCVFVISAMMHEYTIGVSFHQFKFLAFGLIALQVPFAILTQSAKGTQVGNLVFWLNMIFGPHCFCTLLYSLEYLRNREASASASVVQP
;
A
#
# COMPACT_ATOMS: atom_id res chain seq x y z
N ARG A 1 -23.71 -8.63 -0.01
CA ARG A 1 -22.29 -9.00 -0.28
C ARG A 1 -21.91 -8.89 -1.76
N THR A 2 -22.42 -9.71 -2.68
CA THR A 2 -22.00 -9.62 -4.10
C THR A 2 -22.39 -8.29 -4.76
N GLY A 3 -23.60 -7.79 -4.53
CA GLY A 3 -24.02 -6.46 -5.01
C GLY A 3 -23.19 -5.32 -4.39
N GLU A 4 -22.93 -5.38 -3.08
CA GLU A 4 -22.07 -4.41 -2.38
C GLU A 4 -20.64 -4.41 -2.96
N PHE A 5 -20.09 -5.60 -3.28
CA PHE A 5 -18.76 -5.72 -3.87
C PHE A 5 -18.70 -5.02 -5.23
N ALA A 6 -19.67 -5.26 -6.11
CA ALA A 6 -19.75 -4.60 -7.39
C ALA A 6 -19.87 -3.07 -7.27
N ILE A 7 -20.68 -2.59 -6.32
CA ILE A 7 -20.84 -1.15 -6.05
C ILE A 7 -19.52 -0.54 -5.58
N ILE A 8 -18.84 -1.16 -4.62
CA ILE A 8 -17.56 -0.62 -4.11
C ILE A 8 -16.49 -0.63 -5.20
N CYS A 9 -16.39 -1.67 -6.01
CA CYS A 9 -15.47 -1.70 -7.16
C CYS A 9 -15.78 -0.58 -8.17
N MET A 10 -17.06 -0.33 -8.44
CA MET A 10 -17.48 0.77 -9.32
C MET A 10 -17.13 2.15 -8.72
N LEU A 11 -17.31 2.33 -7.41
CA LEU A 11 -16.93 3.57 -6.71
C LEU A 11 -15.42 3.79 -6.75
N ILE A 12 -14.62 2.75 -6.51
CA ILE A 12 -13.16 2.81 -6.65
C ILE A 12 -12.78 3.26 -8.06
N TYR A 13 -13.38 2.64 -9.09
CA TYR A 13 -13.14 3.03 -10.48
C TYR A 13 -13.48 4.50 -10.74
N ILE A 14 -14.65 4.97 -10.27
CA ILE A 14 -15.07 6.36 -10.43
C ILE A 14 -14.10 7.33 -9.74
N VAL A 15 -13.64 7.03 -8.52
CA VAL A 15 -12.70 7.88 -7.79
C VAL A 15 -11.35 7.94 -8.52
N ILE A 16 -10.84 6.81 -8.98
CA ILE A 16 -9.58 6.77 -9.73
C ILE A 16 -9.71 7.60 -11.02
N GLN A 17 -10.74 7.35 -11.83
CA GLN A 17 -10.92 8.01 -13.13
C GLN A 17 -11.22 9.51 -13.01
N ARG A 18 -12.08 9.91 -12.08
CA ARG A 18 -12.52 11.30 -11.96
C ARG A 18 -11.63 12.16 -11.08
N GLN A 19 -10.98 11.57 -10.08
CA GLN A 19 -10.24 12.36 -9.07
C GLN A 19 -8.74 12.14 -9.14
N MET A 20 -8.26 10.90 -9.23
CA MET A 20 -6.83 10.62 -9.14
C MET A 20 -6.11 10.85 -10.47
N LEU A 21 -6.66 10.33 -11.57
CA LEU A 21 -5.98 10.35 -12.87
C LEU A 21 -5.69 11.78 -13.37
N PRO A 22 -6.66 12.72 -13.44
CA PRO A 22 -6.40 14.07 -13.95
C PRO A 22 -5.34 14.82 -13.13
N ARG A 23 -5.36 14.66 -11.81
CA ARG A 23 -4.40 15.30 -10.90
C ARG A 23 -3.00 14.69 -10.99
N THR A 24 -2.91 13.39 -11.27
CA THR A 24 -1.62 12.73 -11.47
C THR A 24 -1.02 13.17 -12.80
N ASP A 25 -1.84 13.32 -13.84
CA ASP A 25 -1.42 13.89 -15.12
C ASP A 25 -0.87 15.30 -14.90
N GLU A 26 -1.63 16.21 -14.29
CA GLU A 26 -1.17 17.58 -13.95
C GLU A 26 0.20 17.61 -13.25
N LEU A 27 0.39 16.72 -12.26
CA LEU A 27 1.62 16.63 -11.47
C LEU A 27 2.82 16.07 -12.26
N SER A 28 2.57 15.30 -13.33
CA SER A 28 3.63 14.66 -14.10
C SER A 28 4.42 15.62 -15.00
N PHE A 29 3.84 16.78 -15.33
CA PHE A 29 4.39 17.72 -16.32
C PHE A 29 5.11 18.93 -15.73
N GLU A 30 4.95 19.22 -14.44
CA GLU A 30 5.49 20.45 -13.84
C GLU A 30 6.51 20.15 -12.74
N ILE A 31 7.75 20.59 -12.93
CA ILE A 31 8.70 20.74 -11.82
C ILE A 31 8.27 22.00 -11.06
N PRO A 32 7.96 21.91 -9.75
CA PRO A 32 7.46 23.05 -9.00
C PRO A 32 8.51 24.17 -8.95
N THR A 33 8.15 25.32 -9.50
CA THR A 33 8.83 26.60 -9.30
C THR A 33 8.32 27.25 -8.00
N PRO A 34 9.01 28.25 -7.42
CA PRO A 34 8.55 28.90 -6.19
C PRO A 34 7.10 29.42 -6.27
N ASP A 35 6.69 29.90 -7.45
CA ASP A 35 5.33 30.44 -7.68
C ASP A 35 4.26 29.34 -7.81
N THR A 36 4.65 28.12 -8.20
CA THR A 36 3.73 26.98 -8.40
C THR A 36 3.76 25.97 -7.24
N LEU A 37 4.60 26.20 -6.23
CA LEU A 37 4.78 25.31 -5.09
C LEU A 37 3.48 25.10 -4.28
N VAL A 38 2.70 26.16 -4.06
CA VAL A 38 1.46 26.07 -3.29
C VAL A 38 0.39 25.24 -4.02
N PRO A 39 0.09 25.50 -5.31
CA PRO A 39 -0.77 24.62 -6.11
C PRO A 39 -0.28 23.17 -6.14
N PHE A 40 1.03 22.95 -6.29
CA PHE A 40 1.62 21.62 -6.29
C PHE A 40 1.33 20.86 -5.00
N ILE A 41 1.59 21.49 -3.84
CA ILE A 41 1.33 20.88 -2.52
C ILE A 41 -0.17 20.59 -2.35
N ASP A 42 -1.05 21.48 -2.78
CA ASP A 42 -2.51 21.28 -2.71
C ASP A 42 -2.96 20.07 -3.54
N THR A 43 -2.51 19.96 -4.79
CA THR A 43 -2.78 18.80 -5.65
C THR A 43 -2.22 17.52 -5.05
N TRP A 44 -1.01 17.57 -4.50
CA TRP A 44 -0.37 16.43 -3.85
C TRP A 44 -1.17 15.94 -2.63
N CYS A 45 -1.54 16.85 -1.73
CA CYS A 45 -2.38 16.54 -0.58
C CYS A 45 -3.73 15.93 -0.97
N LYS A 46 -4.38 16.46 -2.02
CA LYS A 46 -5.64 15.90 -2.55
C LYS A 46 -5.45 14.46 -3.02
N ILE A 47 -4.37 14.17 -3.75
CA ILE A 47 -4.07 12.81 -4.21
C ILE A 47 -3.88 11.86 -3.02
N LEU A 48 -3.17 12.28 -1.97
CA LEU A 48 -2.97 11.44 -0.77
C LEU A 48 -4.30 11.07 -0.11
N ILE A 49 -5.24 12.01 0.00
CA ILE A 49 -6.57 11.77 0.58
C ILE A 49 -7.36 10.77 -0.28
N TYR A 50 -7.40 10.96 -1.60
CA TYR A 50 -8.10 10.04 -2.49
C TYR A 50 -7.44 8.66 -2.52
N ASN A 51 -6.11 8.60 -2.40
CA ASN A 51 -5.38 7.34 -2.32
C ASN A 51 -5.76 6.55 -1.06
N LEU A 52 -5.75 7.20 0.11
CA LEU A 52 -6.19 6.57 1.35
C LEU A 52 -7.64 6.06 1.24
N LEU A 53 -8.53 6.87 0.65
CA LEU A 53 -9.92 6.48 0.43
C LEU A 53 -10.03 5.21 -0.45
N VAL A 54 -9.32 5.19 -1.58
CA VAL A 54 -9.26 4.03 -2.48
C VAL A 54 -8.66 2.81 -1.77
N TRP A 55 -7.62 3.00 -0.97
CA TRP A 55 -6.98 1.93 -0.20
C TRP A 55 -7.96 1.32 0.81
N LEU A 56 -8.70 2.16 1.57
CA LEU A 56 -9.69 1.69 2.55
C LEU A 56 -10.88 0.98 1.86
N MET A 57 -11.36 1.51 0.74
CA MET A 57 -12.41 0.85 -0.05
C MET A 57 -11.92 -0.47 -0.63
N GLY A 58 -10.68 -0.52 -1.14
CA GLY A 58 -10.05 -1.73 -1.66
C GLY A 58 -9.84 -2.79 -0.57
N PHE A 59 -9.42 -2.36 0.62
CA PHE A 59 -9.34 -3.21 1.80
C PHE A 59 -10.70 -3.85 2.11
N TYR A 60 -11.75 -3.03 2.19
CA TYR A 60 -13.10 -3.51 2.46
C TYR A 60 -13.61 -4.45 1.36
N ALA A 61 -13.44 -4.07 0.08
CA ALA A 61 -13.84 -4.89 -1.06
C ALA A 61 -13.15 -6.25 -1.06
N PHE A 62 -11.86 -6.30 -0.77
CA PHE A 62 -11.10 -7.54 -0.81
C PHE A 62 -11.25 -8.37 0.47
N PHE A 63 -10.83 -7.83 1.62
CA PHE A 63 -10.78 -8.60 2.87
C PHE A 63 -12.16 -8.85 3.48
N HIS A 64 -13.06 -7.87 3.40
CA HIS A 64 -14.38 -8.01 4.00
C HIS A 64 -15.37 -8.66 3.03
N LEU A 65 -15.47 -8.20 1.78
CA LEU A 65 -16.47 -8.72 0.85
C LEU A 65 -15.98 -9.96 0.09
N PHE A 66 -14.91 -9.85 -0.69
CA PHE A 66 -14.44 -10.92 -1.58
C PHE A 66 -14.06 -12.19 -0.82
N LEU A 67 -13.23 -12.10 0.23
CA LEU A 67 -12.83 -13.29 1.00
C LEU A 67 -14.00 -13.95 1.74
N ASN A 68 -15.01 -13.20 2.17
CA ASN A 68 -16.22 -13.78 2.76
C ASN A 68 -17.14 -14.43 1.72
N ILE A 69 -17.25 -13.87 0.52
CA ILE A 69 -17.96 -14.51 -0.59
C ILE A 69 -17.25 -15.82 -0.95
N LEU A 70 -15.92 -15.78 -1.06
CA LEU A 70 -15.09 -16.95 -1.36
C LEU A 70 -15.22 -18.02 -0.27
N SER A 71 -15.22 -17.63 1.01
CA SER A 71 -15.39 -18.60 2.10
C SER A 71 -16.78 -19.22 2.13
N GLU A 72 -17.83 -18.50 1.74
CA GLU A 72 -19.17 -19.06 1.60
C GLU A 72 -19.23 -20.07 0.45
N VAL A 73 -18.67 -19.73 -0.71
CA VAL A 73 -18.61 -20.62 -1.88
C VAL A 73 -17.80 -21.88 -1.57
N LEU A 74 -16.71 -21.76 -0.83
CA LEU A 74 -15.86 -22.89 -0.45
C LEU A 74 -16.33 -23.63 0.82
N HIS A 75 -17.44 -23.22 1.43
CA HIS A 75 -17.90 -23.71 2.73
C HIS A 75 -16.80 -23.68 3.82
N PHE A 76 -15.97 -22.63 3.80
CA PHE A 76 -14.88 -22.42 4.73
C PHE A 76 -15.34 -21.66 5.98
N GLY A 77 -15.08 -22.25 7.15
CA GLY A 77 -15.56 -21.75 8.44
C GLY A 77 -14.69 -20.66 9.09
N ASP A 78 -13.36 -20.66 8.86
CA ASP A 78 -12.49 -19.63 9.44
C ASP A 78 -12.54 -18.35 8.58
N ARG A 79 -13.23 -17.33 9.10
CA ARG A 79 -13.44 -16.05 8.41
C ARG A 79 -12.64 -14.90 9.04
N LEU A 80 -11.65 -15.22 9.88
CA LEU A 80 -10.78 -14.21 10.50
C LEU A 80 -9.70 -13.74 9.52
N PHE A 81 -10.09 -12.83 8.62
CA PHE A 81 -9.19 -12.28 7.60
C PHE A 81 -8.42 -11.03 8.07
N TYR A 82 -8.96 -10.27 9.01
CA TYR A 82 -8.36 -9.06 9.58
C TYR A 82 -8.83 -8.86 11.03
N MET A 83 -8.12 -8.01 11.78
CA MET A 83 -8.50 -7.53 13.13
C MET A 83 -8.65 -6.00 13.12
N ASP A 84 -8.97 -5.40 14.27
CA ASP A 84 -9.26 -3.96 14.44
C ASP A 84 -8.01 -3.08 14.28
N PHE A 85 -7.43 -3.06 13.08
CA PHE A 85 -6.19 -2.35 12.77
C PHE A 85 -6.37 -0.82 12.79
N TRP A 86 -7.59 -0.32 12.61
CA TRP A 86 -7.90 1.13 12.69
C TRP A 86 -7.66 1.71 14.09
N ASN A 87 -7.70 0.87 15.12
CA ASN A 87 -7.36 1.23 16.50
C ASN A 87 -5.88 0.97 16.83
N ALA A 88 -5.03 0.67 15.83
CA ALA A 88 -3.62 0.43 16.08
C ALA A 88 -2.96 1.68 16.67
N THR A 89 -2.24 1.50 17.78
CA THR A 89 -1.41 2.52 18.42
C THR A 89 0.09 2.34 18.11
N SER A 90 0.42 1.33 17.28
CA SER A 90 1.77 1.07 16.82
C SER A 90 1.74 0.41 15.43
N ILE A 91 2.79 0.66 14.66
CA ILE A 91 2.89 0.17 13.27
C ILE A 91 3.06 -1.36 13.24
N ASP A 92 3.76 -1.94 14.23
CA ASP A 92 3.85 -3.39 14.38
C ASP A 92 2.48 -4.04 14.60
N HIS A 93 1.60 -3.43 15.41
CA HIS A 93 0.23 -3.91 15.59
C HIS A 93 -0.55 -3.87 14.28
N PHE A 94 -0.44 -2.79 13.51
CA PHE A 94 -1.06 -2.67 12.19
C PHE A 94 -0.62 -3.82 11.25
N TRP A 95 0.68 -4.07 11.10
CA TRP A 95 1.20 -5.12 10.20
C TRP A 95 0.74 -6.53 10.57
N ARG A 96 0.42 -6.77 11.84
CA ARG A 96 -0.13 -8.06 12.32
C ARG A 96 -1.64 -8.16 12.16
N ALA A 97 -2.36 -7.04 12.16
CA ALA A 97 -3.82 -6.97 12.21
C ALA A 97 -4.47 -6.82 10.84
N TRP A 98 -3.83 -6.14 9.89
CA TRP A 98 -4.46 -5.81 8.60
C TRP A 98 -4.71 -7.04 7.71
N SER A 99 -3.78 -8.00 7.66
CA SER A 99 -3.87 -9.19 6.82
C SER A 99 -3.45 -10.44 7.59
N ILE A 100 -4.42 -11.09 8.23
CA ILE A 100 -4.20 -12.30 9.01
C ILE A 100 -3.68 -13.45 8.14
N PRO A 101 -4.22 -13.73 6.93
CA PRO A 101 -3.73 -14.83 6.11
C PRO A 101 -2.25 -14.65 5.73
N GLY A 102 -1.88 -13.45 5.28
CA GLY A 102 -0.49 -13.14 4.91
C GLY A 102 0.45 -13.20 6.11
N HIS A 103 0.03 -12.62 7.24
CA HIS A 103 0.82 -12.66 8.47
C HIS A 103 1.05 -14.09 8.97
N ARG A 104 0.00 -14.91 9.04
CA ARG A 104 0.11 -16.33 9.45
C ARG A 104 0.97 -17.14 8.48
N TRP A 105 0.86 -16.87 7.17
CA TRP A 105 1.67 -17.55 6.16
C TRP A 105 3.17 -17.27 6.36
N MET A 106 3.54 -16.00 6.54
CA MET A 106 4.92 -15.59 6.81
C MET A 106 5.45 -16.20 8.12
N LEU A 107 4.64 -16.18 9.18
CA LEU A 107 5.03 -16.78 10.47
C LEU A 107 5.29 -18.28 10.35
N ARG A 108 4.43 -19.00 9.63
CA ARG A 108 4.51 -20.46 9.52
C ARG A 108 5.63 -20.93 8.59
N HIS A 109 5.81 -20.28 7.44
CA HIS A 109 6.69 -20.78 6.38
C HIS A 109 8.07 -20.12 6.36
N VAL A 110 8.21 -18.94 6.95
CA VAL A 110 9.48 -18.20 6.96
C VAL A 110 10.02 -18.07 8.39
N TYR A 111 9.27 -17.42 9.27
CA TYR A 111 9.75 -17.13 10.62
C TYR A 111 10.01 -18.40 11.45
N GLY A 112 9.04 -19.30 11.51
CA GLY A 112 9.11 -20.54 12.31
C GLY A 112 10.30 -21.43 11.92
N PRO A 113 10.50 -21.75 10.63
CA PRO A 113 11.66 -22.50 10.18
C PRO A 113 12.99 -21.82 10.51
N LEU A 114 13.13 -20.52 10.28
CA LEU A 114 14.37 -19.80 10.59
C LEU A 114 14.73 -19.87 12.08
N VAL A 115 13.76 -19.69 12.96
CA VAL A 115 13.99 -19.82 14.41
C VAL A 115 14.36 -21.26 14.78
N LYS A 116 13.73 -22.27 14.15
CA LYS A 116 14.08 -23.69 14.36
C LYS A 116 15.49 -24.05 13.87
N PHE A 117 15.98 -23.37 12.83
CA PHE A 117 17.35 -23.54 12.33
C PHE A 117 18.41 -22.82 13.19
N GLY A 118 18.01 -22.17 14.30
CA GLY A 118 18.93 -21.53 15.22
C GLY A 118 19.24 -20.06 14.92
N TYR A 119 18.56 -19.44 13.97
CA TYR A 119 18.68 -17.99 13.75
C TYR A 119 18.05 -17.21 14.90
N SER A 120 18.65 -16.06 15.23
CA SER A 120 18.09 -15.14 16.23
C SER A 120 16.72 -14.60 15.80
N ARG A 121 15.88 -14.21 16.77
CA ARG A 121 14.56 -13.63 16.48
C ARG A 121 14.63 -12.38 15.61
N SER A 122 15.69 -11.58 15.77
CA SER A 122 15.93 -10.37 14.96
C SER A 122 16.26 -10.73 13.51
N GLN A 123 17.17 -11.68 13.29
CA GLN A 123 17.49 -12.18 11.94
C GLN A 123 16.26 -12.78 11.26
N ALA A 124 15.50 -13.62 11.97
CA ALA A 124 14.28 -14.22 11.42
C ALA A 124 13.24 -13.15 11.04
N SER A 125 13.06 -12.12 11.87
CA SER A 125 12.17 -10.99 11.56
C SER A 125 12.67 -10.17 10.36
N GLY A 126 13.98 -9.94 10.26
CA GLY A 126 14.60 -9.26 9.12
C GLY A 126 14.39 -10.02 7.81
N CYS A 127 14.55 -11.35 7.81
CA CYS A 127 14.28 -12.17 6.63
C CYS A 127 12.82 -12.14 6.20
N VAL A 128 11.87 -12.27 7.14
CA VAL A 128 10.43 -12.14 6.85
C VAL A 128 10.14 -10.80 6.20
N PHE A 129 10.76 -9.75 6.74
CA PHE A 129 10.57 -8.40 6.25
C PHE A 129 11.09 -8.23 4.81
N VAL A 130 12.31 -8.69 4.53
CA VAL A 130 12.92 -8.64 3.19
C VAL A 130 12.08 -9.40 2.18
N ILE A 131 11.66 -10.64 2.52
CA ILE A 131 10.82 -11.45 1.63
C ILE A 131 9.48 -10.75 1.37
N SER A 132 8.86 -10.20 2.41
CA SER A 132 7.63 -9.40 2.28
C SER A 132 7.83 -8.21 1.34
N ALA A 133 8.89 -7.43 1.54
CA ALA A 133 9.19 -6.26 0.71
C ALA A 133 9.43 -6.65 -0.76
N MET A 134 10.12 -7.76 -1.02
CA MET A 134 10.32 -8.29 -2.37
C MET A 134 9.00 -8.72 -3.03
N MET A 135 8.09 -9.36 -2.29
CA MET A 135 6.77 -9.73 -2.83
C MET A 135 5.94 -8.50 -3.22
N HIS A 136 6.04 -7.41 -2.44
CA HIS A 136 5.37 -6.15 -2.78
C HIS A 136 5.99 -5.48 -4.01
N GLU A 137 7.33 -5.42 -4.10
CA GLU A 137 8.03 -4.92 -5.30
C GLU A 137 7.66 -5.74 -6.53
N TYR A 138 7.58 -7.08 -6.39
CA TYR A 138 7.17 -7.94 -7.50
C TYR A 138 5.74 -7.64 -7.96
N THR A 139 4.80 -7.55 -7.03
CA THR A 139 3.38 -7.31 -7.35
C THR A 139 3.19 -5.93 -7.99
N ILE A 140 3.81 -4.89 -7.43
CA ILE A 140 3.73 -3.52 -7.97
C ILE A 140 4.48 -3.44 -9.30
N GLY A 141 5.69 -3.97 -9.36
CA GLY A 141 6.54 -3.89 -10.55
C GLY A 141 5.96 -4.64 -11.75
N VAL A 142 5.30 -5.78 -11.54
CA VAL A 142 4.54 -6.47 -12.59
C VAL A 142 3.33 -5.65 -13.03
N SER A 143 2.59 -5.04 -12.09
CA SER A 143 1.39 -4.26 -12.40
C SER A 143 1.68 -3.02 -13.24
N PHE A 144 2.80 -2.34 -12.97
CA PHE A 144 3.23 -1.16 -13.71
C PHE A 144 4.21 -1.46 -14.85
N HIS A 145 4.64 -2.71 -15.01
CA HIS A 145 5.69 -3.15 -15.94
C HIS A 145 7.05 -2.45 -15.73
N GLN A 146 7.43 -2.17 -14.48
CA GLN A 146 8.69 -1.49 -14.12
C GLN A 146 9.19 -1.95 -12.75
N PHE A 147 10.46 -2.38 -12.68
CA PHE A 147 11.12 -2.76 -11.43
C PHE A 147 12.12 -1.67 -11.03
N LYS A 148 11.83 -0.93 -9.96
CA LYS A 148 12.66 0.19 -9.49
C LYS A 148 13.14 0.05 -8.06
N PHE A 149 12.69 -0.97 -7.32
CA PHE A 149 12.98 -1.20 -5.91
C PHE A 149 12.55 -0.04 -4.99
N LEU A 150 11.66 0.84 -5.46
CA LEU A 150 11.12 1.93 -4.67
C LEU A 150 10.15 1.40 -3.61
N ALA A 151 9.29 0.43 -3.97
CA ALA A 151 8.39 -0.17 -2.99
C ALA A 151 9.16 -0.96 -1.94
N PHE A 152 10.21 -1.66 -2.36
CA PHE A 152 11.14 -2.32 -1.44
C PHE A 152 11.75 -1.33 -0.43
N GLY A 153 12.29 -0.20 -0.90
CA GLY A 153 12.92 0.81 -0.05
C GLY A 153 11.94 1.49 0.92
N LEU A 154 10.76 1.87 0.43
CA LEU A 154 9.72 2.51 1.25
C LEU A 154 9.17 1.58 2.32
N ILE A 155 8.98 0.30 1.97
CA ILE A 155 8.61 -0.71 2.95
C ILE A 155 9.77 -0.83 3.96
N ALA A 156 11.02 -1.02 3.54
CA ALA A 156 12.18 -1.12 4.44
C ALA A 156 12.30 0.03 5.44
N LEU A 157 11.97 1.26 5.03
CA LEU A 157 11.96 2.42 5.92
C LEU A 157 10.91 2.33 7.05
N GLN A 158 9.88 1.50 6.91
CA GLN A 158 8.90 1.27 7.97
C GLN A 158 9.47 0.55 9.19
N VAL A 159 10.54 -0.23 9.05
CA VAL A 159 11.16 -0.93 10.20
C VAL A 159 11.78 0.05 11.19
N PRO A 160 12.71 0.95 10.80
CA PRO A 160 13.24 1.94 11.74
C PRO A 160 12.14 2.90 12.20
N PHE A 161 11.18 3.26 11.34
CA PHE A 161 10.05 4.10 11.75
C PHE A 161 9.17 3.43 12.82
N ALA A 162 8.91 2.12 12.71
CA ALA A 162 8.20 1.36 13.74
C ALA A 162 8.96 1.33 15.07
N ILE A 163 10.30 1.29 15.05
CA ILE A 163 11.14 1.35 16.26
C ILE A 163 11.06 2.74 16.91
N LEU A 164 11.19 3.81 16.12
CA LEU A 164 11.14 5.19 16.62
C LEU A 164 9.79 5.53 17.26
N THR A 165 8.70 4.97 16.72
CA THR A 165 7.33 5.22 17.18
C THR A 165 6.91 4.32 18.35
N GLN A 166 7.77 3.41 18.83
CA GLN A 166 7.41 2.51 19.93
C GLN A 166 7.08 3.24 21.24
N SER A 167 7.69 4.40 21.48
CA SER A 167 7.45 5.20 22.69
C SER A 167 6.00 5.73 22.77
N ALA A 168 5.32 5.87 21.63
CA ALA A 168 3.93 6.32 21.56
C ALA A 168 2.91 5.16 21.64
N LYS A 169 3.37 3.91 21.79
CA LYS A 169 2.50 2.73 21.83
C LYS A 169 1.50 2.81 23.00
N GLY A 170 0.25 2.49 22.73
CA GLY A 170 -0.83 2.52 23.72
C GLY A 170 -1.43 3.90 23.99
N THR A 171 -0.93 4.95 23.33
CA THR A 171 -1.46 6.32 23.47
C THR A 171 -2.30 6.73 22.27
N GLN A 172 -3.11 7.78 22.43
CA GLN A 172 -3.80 8.42 21.30
C GLN A 172 -2.83 9.02 20.27
N VAL A 173 -1.65 9.48 20.71
CA VAL A 173 -0.59 9.97 19.81
C VAL A 173 -0.11 8.83 18.90
N GLY A 174 0.03 7.61 19.42
CA GLY A 174 0.38 6.44 18.61
C GLY A 174 -0.65 6.14 17.52
N ASN A 175 -1.93 6.32 17.80
CA ASN A 175 -2.99 6.17 16.79
C ASN A 175 -2.97 7.29 15.75
N LEU A 176 -2.71 8.55 16.16
CA LEU A 176 -2.52 9.65 15.23
C LEU A 176 -1.32 9.41 14.30
N VAL A 177 -0.18 8.98 14.84
CA VAL A 177 1.02 8.62 14.07
C VAL A 177 0.73 7.48 13.09
N PHE A 178 -0.04 6.49 13.51
CA PHE A 178 -0.51 5.42 12.63
C PHE A 178 -1.32 5.96 11.45
N TRP A 179 -2.32 6.82 11.69
CA TRP A 179 -3.12 7.39 10.61
C TRP A 179 -2.33 8.34 9.70
N LEU A 180 -1.39 9.10 10.25
CA LEU A 180 -0.46 9.90 9.45
C LEU A 180 0.43 9.02 8.58
N ASN A 181 0.92 7.88 9.10
CA ASN A 181 1.61 6.88 8.29
C ASN A 181 0.67 6.23 7.25
N MET A 182 -0.63 6.13 7.53
CA MET A 182 -1.60 5.71 6.52
C MET A 182 -1.90 6.78 5.47
N ILE A 183 -1.49 8.04 5.64
CA ILE A 183 -1.66 9.08 4.60
C ILE A 183 -0.34 9.29 3.85
N PHE A 184 0.78 9.36 4.57
CA PHE A 184 2.11 9.65 4.04
C PHE A 184 3.00 8.40 3.94
N GLY A 185 2.43 7.21 4.04
CA GLY A 185 3.19 5.97 4.09
C GLY A 185 3.51 5.37 2.72
N PRO A 186 4.12 4.17 2.75
CA PRO A 186 4.58 3.48 1.55
C PRO A 186 3.48 3.26 0.51
N HIS A 187 2.24 2.93 0.92
CA HIS A 187 1.17 2.62 -0.03
C HIS A 187 0.79 3.85 -0.90
N CYS A 188 0.65 5.04 -0.30
CA CYS A 188 0.41 6.28 -1.02
C CYS A 188 1.59 6.65 -1.93
N PHE A 189 2.80 6.67 -1.37
CA PHE A 189 4.01 7.02 -2.12
C PHE A 189 4.30 6.05 -3.26
N CYS A 190 4.16 4.74 -3.05
CA CYS A 190 4.33 3.74 -4.11
C CYS A 190 3.31 3.96 -5.22
N THR A 191 2.03 4.09 -4.88
CA THR A 191 1.00 4.25 -5.92
C THR A 191 1.25 5.50 -6.75
N LEU A 192 1.59 6.62 -6.12
CA LEU A 192 1.83 7.88 -6.80
C LEU A 192 3.12 7.88 -7.63
N LEU A 193 4.24 7.42 -7.08
CA LEU A 193 5.53 7.47 -7.79
C LEU A 193 5.53 6.52 -8.99
N TYR A 194 4.96 5.31 -8.84
CA TYR A 194 4.83 4.38 -9.95
C TYR A 194 3.81 4.86 -10.98
N SER A 195 2.71 5.51 -10.58
CA SER A 195 1.75 6.07 -11.54
C SER A 195 2.33 7.22 -12.34
N LEU A 196 3.01 8.17 -11.69
CA LEU A 196 3.70 9.28 -12.37
C LEU A 196 4.73 8.79 -13.37
N GLU A 197 5.51 7.79 -12.97
CA GLU A 197 6.53 7.21 -13.83
C GLU A 197 5.94 6.45 -15.01
N TYR A 198 4.88 5.67 -14.78
CA TYR A 198 4.15 4.98 -15.84
C TYR A 198 3.60 5.94 -16.88
N LEU A 199 3.00 7.05 -16.44
CA LEU A 199 2.48 8.09 -17.33
C LEU A 199 3.61 8.73 -18.16
N ARG A 200 4.72 9.12 -17.51
CA ARG A 200 5.89 9.69 -18.20
C ARG A 200 6.48 8.76 -19.26
N ASN A 201 6.58 7.46 -18.95
CA ASN A 201 7.09 6.46 -19.89
C ASN A 201 6.15 6.20 -21.07
N ARG A 202 4.84 6.24 -20.83
CA ARG A 202 3.82 6.10 -21.89
C ARG A 202 3.94 7.23 -22.91
N GLU A 203 4.20 8.45 -22.45
CA GLU A 203 4.34 9.61 -23.32
C GLU A 203 5.66 9.64 -24.07
N ALA A 204 6.76 9.29 -23.41
CA ALA A 204 8.04 9.13 -24.09
C ALA A 204 7.96 8.09 -25.23
N SER A 205 7.19 7.02 -25.02
CA SER A 205 6.94 6.01 -26.06
C SER A 205 6.05 6.54 -27.19
N ALA A 206 5.05 7.36 -26.87
CA ALA A 206 4.16 7.99 -27.85
C ALA A 206 4.87 9.07 -28.69
N SER A 207 5.78 9.85 -28.09
CA SER A 207 6.57 10.83 -28.85
C SER A 207 7.61 10.14 -29.74
N ALA A 208 8.20 9.03 -29.29
CA ALA A 208 9.14 8.24 -30.09
C ALA A 208 8.47 7.59 -31.32
N SER A 209 7.22 7.13 -31.22
CA SER A 209 6.49 6.54 -32.35
C SER A 209 6.02 7.56 -33.38
N VAL A 210 5.78 8.82 -32.97
CA VAL A 210 5.43 9.92 -33.89
C VAL A 210 6.65 10.43 -34.67
N VAL A 211 7.86 10.24 -34.15
CA VAL A 211 9.12 10.72 -34.77
C VAL A 211 9.73 9.72 -35.74
N GLN A 212 9.31 8.45 -35.76
CA GLN A 212 9.74 7.48 -36.77
C GLN A 212 8.83 7.54 -38.02
N PRO A 213 9.38 7.89 -39.21
CA PRO A 213 8.62 7.93 -40.47
C PRO A 213 8.30 6.56 -41.04
#